data_AF-A0A2N5LM08-F1
#
_entry.id   AF-A0A2N5LM08-F1
#
_cell.length_a   1.000
_cell.length_b   1.000
_cell.length_c   1.000
_cell.angle_alpha   90.00
_cell.angle_beta   90.00
_cell.angle_gamma   90.00
#
_symmetry.space_group_name_H-M   'P 1'
#
loop_
_entity.id
_entity.type
_entity.pdbx_description
1 polymer ?
#
loop_
_entity_poly.entity_id
_entity_poly.type
_entity_poly.pdbx_seq_one_letter_code
_entity_poly.pdbx_strand_id
1 'polypeptide(L)'
;ADLKAIYGADTLEIAEANLEHFDETWGTEYPHVVKSWRNNWEGLTVFFEYPKDIRKVIYTTNAIESLNSVIRTAVNKRKVFPSDQAAFKVVYLA
;
A
#
# COMPACT_ATOMS: atom_id res chain seq x y z
N ALA A 1 -1.64 14.28 -5.19
CA ALA A 1 -1.90 13.63 -6.49
C ALA A 1 -0.64 12.94 -7.01
N ASP A 2 0.53 13.45 -6.64
CA ASP A 2 1.84 13.09 -7.19
C ASP A 2 2.25 11.63 -6.91
N LEU A 3 1.93 11.09 -5.73
CA LEU A 3 2.16 9.66 -5.45
C LEU A 3 1.42 8.74 -6.43
N LYS A 4 0.23 9.16 -6.89
CA LYS A 4 -0.57 8.42 -7.90
C LYS A 4 0.05 8.50 -9.28
N ALA A 5 0.81 9.56 -9.59
CA ALA A 5 1.54 9.65 -10.84
C ALA A 5 2.63 8.57 -10.92
N ILE A 6 3.21 8.16 -9.79
CA ILE A 6 4.21 7.10 -9.71
C ILE A 6 3.60 5.74 -10.09
N TYR A 7 2.66 5.23 -9.28
CA TYR A 7 2.10 3.88 -9.51
C TYR A 7 1.07 3.83 -10.64
N GLY A 8 0.54 4.98 -11.07
CA GLY A 8 -0.39 5.11 -12.19
C GLY A 8 0.28 5.33 -13.55
N ALA A 9 1.61 5.39 -13.60
CA ALA A 9 2.37 5.59 -14.82
C ALA A 9 2.18 4.45 -15.85
N ASP A 10 2.38 4.78 -17.12
CA ASP A 10 2.24 3.82 -18.22
C ASP A 10 3.43 2.87 -18.31
N THR A 11 4.64 3.39 -18.06
CA THR A 11 5.90 2.64 -18.10
C THR A 11 6.70 2.86 -16.83
N LEU A 12 7.68 1.97 -16.60
CA LEU A 12 8.57 2.05 -15.44
C LEU A 12 9.39 3.35 -15.47
N GLU A 13 9.86 3.74 -16.65
CA GLU A 13 10.67 4.94 -16.85
C GLU A 13 9.89 6.21 -16.49
N ILE A 14 8.59 6.26 -16.82
CA ILE A 14 7.72 7.37 -16.43
C ILE A 14 7.50 7.36 -14.90
N ALA A 15 7.36 6.18 -14.30
CA ALA A 15 7.23 6.04 -12.85
C ALA A 15 8.49 6.54 -12.11
N GLU A 16 9.68 6.25 -12.63
CA GLU A 16 10.96 6.73 -12.10
C GLU A 16 11.06 8.25 -12.19
N ALA A 17 10.75 8.83 -13.34
CA ALA A 17 10.73 10.28 -13.51
C ALA A 17 9.74 10.96 -12.53
N ASN A 18 8.58 10.33 -12.30
CA ASN A 18 7.61 10.83 -11.32
C ASN A 18 8.10 10.68 -9.87
N LEU A 19 8.91 9.67 -9.56
CA LEU A 19 9.53 9.52 -8.24
C LEU A 19 10.59 10.61 -8.00
N GLU A 20 11.40 10.95 -9.00
CA GLU A 20 12.35 12.07 -8.90
C GLU A 20 11.62 13.39 -8.66
N HIS A 21 10.57 13.67 -9.44
CA HIS A 21 9.76 14.88 -9.24
C HIS A 21 9.09 14.92 -7.86
N PHE A 22 8.64 13.75 -7.36
CA PHE A 22 8.11 13.63 -6.01
C PHE A 22 9.18 13.95 -4.95
N ASP A 23 10.42 13.50 -5.14
CA ASP A 23 11.55 13.81 -4.24
C ASP A 23 11.89 15.31 -4.25
N GLU A 24 11.96 15.94 -5.41
CA GLU A 24 12.19 17.38 -5.53
C GLU A 24 11.12 18.20 -4.78
N THR A 25 9.86 17.76 -4.85
CA THR A 25 8.73 18.47 -4.26
C THR A 25 8.60 18.20 -2.76
N TRP A 26 8.75 16.93 -2.35
CA TRP A 26 8.36 16.45 -1.02
C TRP A 26 9.53 15.89 -0.20
N GLY A 27 10.71 15.68 -0.79
CA GLY A 27 11.85 15.04 -0.14
C GLY A 27 12.41 15.83 1.04
N THR A 28 12.24 17.15 1.06
CA THR A 28 12.63 17.99 2.20
C THR A 28 11.70 17.80 3.40
N GLU A 29 10.39 17.73 3.17
CA GLU A 29 9.39 17.57 4.25
C GLU A 29 9.25 16.12 4.71
N TYR A 30 9.35 15.17 3.77
CA TYR A 30 9.11 13.74 3.99
C TYR A 30 10.29 12.86 3.53
N PRO A 31 11.52 13.10 4.02
CA PRO A 31 12.73 12.39 3.55
C PRO A 31 12.65 10.87 3.77
N HIS A 32 11.97 10.43 4.83
CA HIS A 32 11.77 9.01 5.11
C HIS A 32 10.83 8.32 4.14
N VAL A 33 9.83 9.03 3.60
CA VAL A 33 8.90 8.48 2.61
C VAL A 33 9.65 8.23 1.31
N VAL A 34 10.35 9.23 0.81
CA VAL A 34 11.19 9.11 -0.40
C VAL A 34 12.20 7.98 -0.25
N LYS A 35 12.94 7.95 0.88
CA LYS A 35 13.93 6.90 1.14
C LYS A 35 13.30 5.51 1.13
N SER A 36 12.11 5.35 1.70
CA SER A 36 11.39 4.08 1.68
C SER A 36 11.02 3.65 0.26
N TRP A 37 10.52 4.57 -0.57
CA TRP A 37 10.22 4.29 -1.98
C TRP A 37 11.45 3.86 -2.77
N ARG A 38 12.56 4.60 -2.64
CA ARG A 38 13.82 4.26 -3.32
C ARG A 38 14.38 2.92 -2.86
N ASN A 39 14.37 2.65 -1.56
CA ASN A 39 14.89 1.39 -1.00
C ASN A 39 14.09 0.16 -1.42
N ASN A 40 12.78 0.31 -1.64
CA ASN A 40 11.88 -0.79 -1.99
C ASN A 40 11.48 -0.77 -3.47
N TRP A 41 12.13 0.06 -4.30
CA TRP A 41 11.70 0.37 -5.65
C TRP A 41 11.47 -0.88 -6.49
N GLU A 42 12.45 -1.79 -6.54
CA GLU A 42 12.36 -3.05 -7.30
C GLU A 42 11.12 -3.87 -6.92
N GLY A 43 10.82 -3.99 -5.63
CA GLY A 43 9.63 -4.71 -5.15
C GLY A 43 8.32 -3.98 -5.42
N LEU A 44 8.34 -2.64 -5.35
CA LEU A 44 7.17 -1.81 -5.59
C LEU A 44 6.81 -1.71 -7.08
N THR A 45 7.74 -1.97 -7.99
CA THR A 45 7.51 -1.85 -9.44
C THR A 45 7.35 -3.17 -10.17
N VAL A 46 7.44 -4.32 -9.50
CA VAL A 46 7.12 -5.64 -10.09
C VAL A 46 5.78 -5.65 -10.82
N PHE A 47 4.80 -4.88 -10.34
CA PHE A 47 3.49 -4.86 -10.96
C PHE A 47 3.47 -4.27 -12.38
N PHE A 48 4.53 -3.58 -12.83
CA PHE A 48 4.67 -3.09 -14.20
C PHE A 48 4.86 -4.23 -15.21
N GLU A 49 5.30 -5.42 -14.78
CA GLU A 49 5.38 -6.62 -15.62
C GLU A 49 4.00 -7.11 -16.09
N TYR A 50 2.94 -6.72 -15.38
CA TYR A 50 1.58 -7.07 -15.75
C TYR A 50 0.97 -6.06 -16.75
N PRO A 51 0.00 -6.51 -17.58
CA PRO A 51 -0.79 -5.61 -18.43
C PRO A 51 -1.47 -4.50 -17.64
N LYS A 52 -1.53 -3.29 -18.22
CA LYS A 52 -2.08 -2.08 -17.59
C LYS A 52 -3.47 -2.28 -16.99
N ASP A 53 -4.32 -3.07 -17.65
CA ASP A 53 -5.70 -3.31 -17.24
C ASP A 53 -5.81 -4.05 -15.89
N ILE A 54 -4.82 -4.87 -15.53
CA ILE A 54 -4.82 -5.60 -14.26
C ILE A 54 -4.05 -4.87 -13.15
N ARG A 55 -3.13 -3.95 -13.50
CA ARG A 55 -2.37 -3.15 -12.51
C ARG A 55 -3.29 -2.41 -11.53
N LYS A 56 -4.44 -1.92 -12.03
CA LYS A 56 -5.42 -1.23 -11.20
C LYS A 56 -5.91 -2.07 -10.03
N VAL A 57 -6.15 -3.36 -10.24
CA VAL A 57 -6.59 -4.27 -9.16
C VAL A 57 -5.49 -4.44 -8.10
N ILE A 58 -4.23 -4.38 -8.51
CA ILE A 58 -3.06 -4.54 -7.63
C ILE A 58 -2.87 -3.33 -6.72
N TYR A 59 -2.86 -2.11 -7.27
CA TYR A 59 -2.63 -0.90 -6.47
C TYR A 59 -3.89 -0.34 -5.81
N THR A 60 -5.09 -0.86 -6.11
CA THR A 60 -6.30 -0.47 -5.36
C THR A 60 -6.29 -1.06 -3.96
N THR A 61 -6.48 -0.21 -2.96
CA THR A 61 -6.48 -0.64 -1.56
C THR A 61 -7.85 -1.10 -1.06
N ASN A 62 -8.94 -0.82 -1.81
CA ASN A 62 -10.33 -1.07 -1.39
C ASN A 62 -10.58 -2.48 -0.82
N ALA A 63 -10.05 -3.54 -1.45
CA ALA A 63 -10.28 -4.91 -0.98
C ALA A 63 -9.58 -5.17 0.37
N ILE A 64 -8.32 -4.76 0.49
CA ILE A 64 -7.51 -4.94 1.70
C ILE A 64 -8.00 -4.02 2.82
N GLU A 65 -8.31 -2.76 2.52
CA GLU A 65 -8.83 -1.79 3.48
C GLU A 65 -10.23 -2.15 3.97
N SER A 66 -11.11 -2.64 3.09
CA SER A 66 -12.44 -3.12 3.48
C SER A 66 -12.34 -4.28 4.48
N LEU A 67 -11.50 -5.28 4.19
CA LEU A 67 -11.25 -6.39 5.10
C LEU A 67 -10.65 -5.89 6.44
N ASN A 68 -9.62 -5.05 6.38
CA ASN A 68 -8.99 -4.49 7.58
C ASN A 68 -9.97 -3.67 8.42
N SER A 69 -10.91 -2.96 7.79
CA SER A 69 -11.96 -2.20 8.49
C SER A 69 -12.91 -3.13 9.27
N VAL A 70 -13.33 -4.25 8.65
CA VAL A 70 -14.16 -5.27 9.30
C VAL A 70 -13.43 -5.90 10.48
N ILE A 71 -12.19 -6.36 10.27
CA ILE A 71 -11.38 -6.97 11.33
C ILE A 71 -11.16 -6.02 12.50
N ARG A 72 -10.79 -4.75 12.21
CA ARG A 72 -10.59 -3.73 13.25
C ARG A 72 -11.86 -3.48 14.05
N THR A 73 -13.02 -3.46 13.40
CA THR A 73 -14.31 -3.30 14.07
C THR A 73 -14.63 -4.48 14.98
N ALA A 74 -14.37 -5.72 14.54
CA ALA A 74 -14.57 -6.92 15.35
C ALA A 74 -13.65 -6.95 16.58
N VAL A 75 -12.37 -6.60 16.40
CA VAL A 75 -11.36 -6.61 17.48
C VAL A 75 -11.53 -5.43 18.45
N ASN A 76 -11.95 -4.24 18.01
CA ASN A 76 -12.12 -3.08 18.89
C ASN A 76 -13.15 -3.31 20.01
N LYS A 77 -14.09 -4.23 19.82
CA LYS A 77 -15.06 -4.64 20.86
C LYS A 77 -14.41 -5.48 21.98
N ARG A 78 -13.19 -6.00 21.78
CA ARG A 78 -12.46 -6.87 22.72
C ARG A 78 -10.97 -6.50 22.75
N LYS A 79 -10.57 -5.69 23.72
CA LYS A 79 -9.19 -5.18 23.83
C LYS A 79 -8.15 -6.21 24.30
N VAL A 80 -8.59 -7.27 24.98
CA VAL A 80 -7.72 -8.31 25.53
C VAL A 80 -8.26 -9.68 25.13
N PHE A 81 -7.37 -10.54 24.65
CA PHE A 81 -7.69 -11.93 24.33
C PHE A 81 -6.98 -12.85 25.32
N PRO A 82 -7.66 -13.89 25.84
CA PRO A 82 -7.06 -14.83 26.78
C PRO A 82 -6.08 -15.82 26.13
N SER A 83 -6.12 -15.96 24.80
CA SER A 83 -5.22 -16.80 24.01
C SER A 83 -5.24 -16.40 22.53
N ASP A 84 -4.22 -16.83 21.78
CA ASP A 84 -4.16 -16.63 20.33
C ASP A 84 -5.36 -17.25 19.61
N GLN A 85 -5.80 -18.44 20.03
CA GLN A 85 -6.99 -19.09 19.49
C GLN A 85 -8.26 -18.24 19.65
N ALA A 86 -8.39 -17.54 20.78
CA ALA A 86 -9.52 -16.63 20.99
C ALA A 86 -9.47 -15.42 20.05
N ALA A 87 -8.28 -14.90 19.74
CA ALA A 87 -8.10 -13.84 18.76
C ALA A 87 -8.43 -14.33 17.34
N PHE A 88 -7.90 -15.49 16.93
CA PHE A 88 -8.19 -16.09 15.63
C PHE A 88 -9.69 -16.34 15.43
N LYS A 89 -10.39 -16.83 16.46
CA LYS A 89 -11.83 -17.05 16.38
C LYS A 89 -12.62 -15.76 16.13
N VAL A 90 -12.18 -14.63 16.66
CA VAL A 90 -12.84 -13.34 16.40
C VAL A 90 -12.59 -12.86 14.97
N VAL A 91 -11.36 -12.99 14.46
CA VAL A 91 -11.05 -12.65 13.06
C VAL A 91 -11.79 -13.55 12.08
N TYR A 92 -11.89 -14.86 12.36
CA TYR A 92 -12.60 -15.82 11.52
C TYR A 92 -14.12 -15.58 11.44
N LEU A 93 -14.72 -15.05 12.51
CA LEU A 93 -16.16 -14.78 12.59
C LEU A 93 -16.55 -13.33 12.21
N ALA A 94 -15.57 -12.50 11.86
CA ALA A 94 -15.78 -11.10 11.45
C ALA A 94 -16.27 -11.01 10.01
#